data_AF-A0A382AF11-F1
#
_entry.id   AF-A0A382AF11-F1
#
_cell.length_a   1.000
_cell.length_b   1.000
_cell.length_c   1.000
_cell.angle_alpha   90.00
_cell.angle_beta   90.00
_cell.angle_gamma   90.00
#
_symmetry.space_group_name_H-M   'P 1'
#
loop_
_entity.id
_entity.type
_entity.pdbx_description
1 polymer ?
#
loop_
_entity_poly.entity_id
_entity_poly.type
_entity_poly.pdbx_seq_one_letter_code
_entity_poly.pdbx_strand_id
1 'polypeptide(L)'
;MDIKNTTIAYFSAEIGISASLPTYSGGLGVLAGDHIKAAADAGLPMVGISLLYKEGYFKQRVDAKGLQSETYPRFDPEPKLKQLPDKFILRLRE
;
A
#
# COMPACT_ATOMS: atom_id res chain seq x y z
N MET A 1 -4.37 -11.02 -14.90
CA MET A 1 -4.22 -11.87 -13.70
C MET A 1 -5.60 -12.43 -13.40
N ASP A 2 -5.74 -13.75 -13.34
CA ASP A 2 -7.03 -14.37 -13.04
C ASP A 2 -7.22 -14.42 -11.52
N ILE A 3 -8.02 -13.50 -10.98
CA ILE A 3 -8.36 -13.45 -9.55
C ILE A 3 -9.02 -14.76 -9.10
N LYS A 4 -9.67 -15.50 -10.01
CA LYS A 4 -10.36 -16.75 -9.67
C LYS A 4 -9.42 -17.86 -9.21
N ASN A 5 -8.14 -17.79 -9.59
CA ASN A 5 -7.13 -18.77 -9.17
C ASN A 5 -6.32 -18.31 -7.94
N THR A 6 -6.61 -17.16 -7.36
CA THR A 6 -5.94 -16.67 -6.14
C THR A 6 -6.43 -17.44 -4.92
N THR A 7 -5.53 -18.07 -4.18
CA THR A 7 -5.86 -18.85 -2.96
C THR A 7 -5.33 -18.21 -1.67
N ILE A 8 -4.48 -17.19 -1.78
CA ILE A 8 -3.85 -16.51 -0.64
C ILE A 8 -4.25 -15.04 -0.62
N ALA A 9 -4.84 -14.58 0.48
CA ALA A 9 -5.13 -13.19 0.74
C ALA A 9 -4.17 -12.65 1.81
N TYR A 10 -3.30 -11.72 1.43
CA TYR A 10 -2.33 -11.09 2.33
C TYR A 10 -2.84 -9.72 2.76
N PHE A 11 -3.28 -9.60 4.00
CA PHE A 11 -3.77 -8.35 4.57
C PHE A 11 -2.64 -7.61 5.28
N SER A 12 -2.46 -6.33 4.95
CA SER A 12 -1.60 -5.43 5.69
C SER A 12 -2.18 -4.03 5.69
N ALA A 13 -2.02 -3.32 6.82
CA ALA A 13 -2.34 -1.91 6.89
C ALA A 13 -1.51 -1.09 5.89
N GLU A 14 -0.28 -1.51 5.62
CA GLU A 14 0.65 -0.84 4.70
C GLU A 14 1.25 -1.82 3.70
N ILE A 15 1.41 -1.38 2.46
CA ILE A 15 2.15 -2.13 1.43
C ILE A 15 2.98 -1.14 0.60
N GLY A 16 4.31 -1.32 0.63
CA GLY A 16 5.28 -0.54 -0.15
C GLY A 16 5.59 -1.18 -1.50
N ILE A 17 4.74 -0.95 -2.50
CA ILE A 17 4.96 -1.45 -3.88
C ILE A 17 5.81 -0.48 -4.71
N SER A 18 5.65 0.81 -4.47
CA SER A 18 6.34 1.88 -5.18
C SER A 18 6.50 3.08 -4.26
N ALA A 19 7.67 3.72 -4.28
CA ALA A 19 7.90 4.97 -3.54
C ALA A 19 6.94 6.11 -3.96
N SER A 20 6.30 5.99 -5.13
CA SER A 20 5.35 6.98 -5.64
C SER A 20 3.91 6.76 -5.17
N LEU A 21 3.64 5.65 -4.46
CA LEU A 21 2.37 5.35 -3.84
C LEU A 21 2.51 5.53 -2.32
N PRO A 22 1.76 6.46 -1.70
CA PRO A 22 1.90 6.76 -0.28
C PRO A 22 1.05 5.78 0.55
N THR A 23 1.28 4.48 0.36
CA THR A 23 0.56 3.36 1.00
C THR A 23 1.40 2.66 2.07
N TYR A 24 2.52 3.26 2.47
CA TYR A 24 3.38 2.81 3.56
C TYR A 24 4.15 3.98 4.18
N SER A 25 4.60 3.82 5.42
CA SER A 25 5.38 4.84 6.14
C SER A 25 6.69 4.31 6.75
N GLY A 26 6.87 2.99 6.79
CA GLY A 26 8.08 2.40 7.39
C GLY A 26 8.25 0.91 7.13
N GLY A 27 8.92 0.25 8.06
CA GLY A 27 9.36 -1.15 7.92
C GLY A 27 8.23 -2.15 7.68
N LEU A 28 7.03 -1.91 8.23
CA LEU A 28 5.86 -2.75 8.01
C LEU A 28 5.51 -2.84 6.52
N GLY A 29 5.30 -1.69 5.87
CA GLY A 29 4.93 -1.68 4.46
C GLY A 29 6.07 -2.10 3.54
N VAL A 30 7.33 -1.81 3.90
CA VAL A 30 8.50 -2.31 3.16
C VAL A 30 8.52 -3.84 3.17
N LEU A 31 8.42 -4.46 4.35
CA LEU A 31 8.40 -5.91 4.49
C LEU A 31 7.19 -6.54 3.77
N ALA A 32 6.01 -5.93 3.89
CA ALA A 32 4.82 -6.38 3.16
C ALA A 32 5.02 -6.30 1.63
N GLY A 33 5.69 -5.26 1.14
CA GLY A 33 6.07 -5.13 -0.27
C GLY A 33 7.03 -6.23 -0.71
N ASP A 34 8.07 -6.51 0.09
CA ASP A 34 9.05 -7.56 -0.17
C ASP A 34 8.39 -8.95 -0.18
N HIS A 35 7.45 -9.22 0.73
CA HIS A 35 6.67 -10.45 0.76
C HIS A 35 5.89 -10.66 -0.54
N ILE A 36 5.21 -9.60 -1.02
CA ILE A 36 4.41 -9.68 -2.25
C ILE A 36 5.31 -9.88 -3.47
N LYS A 37 6.47 -9.20 -3.50
CA LYS A 37 7.45 -9.36 -4.58
C LYS A 37 8.02 -10.78 -4.61
N ALA A 38 8.43 -11.31 -3.45
CA ALA A 38 8.92 -12.68 -3.34
C ALA A 38 7.83 -13.71 -3.73
N ALA A 39 6.58 -13.48 -3.34
CA ALA A 39 5.45 -14.32 -3.74
C ALA A 39 5.22 -14.30 -5.25
N ALA A 40 5.37 -13.13 -5.90
CA ALA A 40 5.29 -13.01 -7.35
C ALA A 40 6.44 -13.74 -8.06
N ASP A 41 7.68 -13.58 -7.58
CA ASP A 41 8.87 -14.26 -8.11
C ASP A 41 8.74 -15.80 -8.00
N ALA A 42 8.10 -16.28 -6.92
CA ALA A 42 7.81 -17.69 -6.70
C ALA A 42 6.54 -18.19 -7.43
N GLY A 43 5.80 -17.33 -8.13
CA GLY A 43 4.58 -17.70 -8.85
C GLY A 43 3.40 -18.09 -7.95
N LEU A 44 3.36 -17.60 -6.70
CA LEU A 44 2.29 -17.94 -5.77
C LEU A 44 0.97 -17.24 -6.14
N PRO A 45 -0.17 -17.93 -6.04
CA PRO A 45 -1.50 -17.35 -6.30
C PRO A 45 -1.97 -16.45 -5.14
N MET A 46 -1.37 -15.26 -5.01
CA MET A 46 -1.59 -14.32 -3.91
C MET A 46 -2.20 -12.98 -4.38
N VAL A 47 -3.07 -12.41 -3.54
CA VAL A 47 -3.53 -11.01 -3.64
C VAL A 47 -3.17 -10.25 -2.36
N GLY A 48 -2.60 -9.05 -2.52
CA GLY A 48 -2.37 -8.10 -1.42
C GLY A 48 -3.59 -7.20 -1.22
N ILE A 49 -4.02 -7.06 0.04
CA ILE A 49 -5.16 -6.22 0.43
C ILE A 49 -4.68 -5.20 1.44
N SER A 50 -4.92 -3.92 1.15
CA SER A 50 -4.52 -2.79 1.99
C SER A 50 -5.48 -1.62 1.83
N LEU A 51 -5.24 -0.57 2.61
CA LEU A 51 -6.04 0.64 2.61
C LEU A 51 -5.46 1.67 1.62
N LEU A 52 -6.34 2.28 0.84
CA LEU A 52 -6.00 3.43 0.00
C LEU A 52 -6.16 4.70 0.84
N TYR A 53 -5.12 5.07 1.57
CA TYR A 53 -5.13 6.27 2.41
C TYR A 53 -5.20 7.54 1.57
N LYS A 54 -6.03 8.51 2.01
CA LYS A 54 -6.13 9.84 1.38
C LYS A 54 -4.90 10.69 1.65
N GLU A 55 -4.22 10.45 2.76
CA GLU A 55 -2.97 11.09 3.19
C GLU A 55 -2.06 9.94 3.60
N GLY A 56 -0.88 9.84 3.00
CA GLY A 56 0.11 8.84 3.43
C GLY A 56 1.17 9.46 4.34
N TYR A 57 2.41 9.03 4.18
CA TYR A 57 3.50 9.55 5.01
C TYR A 57 3.69 11.07 4.83
N PHE A 58 4.03 11.73 5.93
CA PHE A 58 4.25 13.16 5.94
C PHE A 58 5.52 13.54 5.16
N LYS A 59 5.54 14.76 4.63
CA LYS A 59 6.77 15.38 4.13
C LYS A 59 7.44 16.15 5.25
N GLN A 60 8.63 15.70 5.62
CA GLN A 60 9.47 16.35 6.63
C GLN A 60 10.20 17.56 6.03
N ARG A 61 10.19 18.68 6.74
CA ARG A 61 11.07 19.83 6.49
C ARG A 61 11.83 20.16 7.77
N VAL A 62 13.14 20.29 7.66
CA VAL A 62 14.00 20.77 8.74
C VAL A 62 14.50 22.16 8.36
N ASP A 63 14.30 23.14 9.23
CA ASP A 63 14.74 24.52 9.00
C ASP A 63 16.22 24.74 9.38
N ALA A 64 16.73 25.96 9.13
CA ALA A 64 18.12 26.31 9.44
C ALA A 64 18.45 26.29 10.96
N LYS A 65 17.43 26.22 11.83
CA LYS A 65 17.58 26.09 13.29
C LYS A 65 17.47 24.63 13.75
N GLY A 66 17.27 23.69 12.83
CA GLY A 66 17.08 22.28 13.14
C GLY A 66 15.68 21.93 13.63
N LEU A 67 14.70 22.84 13.54
CA LEU A 67 13.32 22.50 13.87
C LEU A 67 12.67 21.72 12.73
N GLN A 68 12.05 20.60 13.09
CA GLN A 68 11.22 19.82 12.19
C GLN A 68 9.81 20.40 12.08
N SER A 69 9.29 20.40 10.86
CA SER A 69 7.89 20.63 10.52
C SER A 69 7.43 19.58 9.53
N GLU A 70 6.12 19.36 9.46
CA GLU A 70 5.51 18.30 8.67
C GLU A 70 4.28 18.78 7.91
N THR A 71 4.05 18.18 6.74
CA THR A 71 2.86 18.40 5.92
C THR A 71 2.33 17.06 5.43
N TYR A 72 1.01 16.96 5.29
CA TYR A 72 0.30 15.74 4.87
C TYR A 72 -0.33 16.00 3.49
N PRO A 73 0.44 15.86 2.40
CA PRO A 73 -0.12 16.08 1.07
C PRO A 73 -1.17 15.02 0.79
N ARG A 74 -2.33 15.47 0.33
CA ARG A 74 -3.41 14.58 -0.09
C ARG A 74 -2.98 13.80 -1.34
N PHE A 75 -3.20 12.50 -1.32
CA PHE A 75 -2.95 11.59 -2.43
C PHE A 75 -4.13 11.61 -3.41
N ASP A 76 -3.82 11.86 -4.68
CA ASP A 76 -4.73 11.66 -5.79
C ASP A 76 -4.41 10.32 -6.49
N PRO A 77 -5.29 9.31 -6.38
CA PRO A 77 -5.06 8.01 -6.97
C PRO A 77 -5.28 7.98 -8.49
N GLU A 78 -6.09 8.87 -9.07
CA GLU A 78 -6.52 8.78 -10.48
C GLU A 78 -5.35 8.73 -11.49
N PRO A 79 -4.25 9.50 -11.33
CA PRO A 79 -3.15 9.46 -12.27
C PRO A 79 -2.29 8.19 -12.17
N LYS A 80 -2.40 7.42 -11.09
CA LYS A 80 -1.50 6.30 -10.77
C LYS A 80 -2.18 4.95 -10.70
N LEU A 81 -3.47 4.93 -10.40
CA LEU A 81 -4.23 3.72 -10.14
C LEU A 81 -5.44 3.68 -11.08
N LYS A 82 -5.64 2.51 -11.68
CA LYS A 82 -6.86 2.21 -12.43
C LYS A 82 -7.78 1.39 -11.55
N GLN A 83 -8.98 1.90 -11.28
CA GLN A 83 -10.01 1.11 -10.61
C GLN A 83 -10.43 -0.05 -11.52
N LEU A 84 -10.39 -1.27 -10.98
CA LEU A 84 -10.91 -2.45 -11.64
C LEU A 84 -12.43 -2.58 -11.37
N PRO A 85 -13.20 -3.21 -12.26
CA PRO A 85 -14.65 -3.38 -12.06
C PRO A 85 -14.97 -4.33 -10.91
N ASP A 86 -14.02 -5.19 -10.52
CA ASP A 86 -14.17 -6.18 -9.47
C ASP A 86 -14.39 -5.54 -8.10
N LYS A 87 -15.37 -6.07 -7.38
CA LYS A 87 -15.66 -5.68 -5.99
C LYS A 87 -15.81 -6.95 -5.16
N PHE A 88 -15.28 -6.93 -3.95
CA PHE A 88 -15.47 -7.99 -2.96
C PHE A 88 -15.89 -7.40 -1.62
N ILE A 89 -16.63 -8.16 -0.83
CA ILE A 89 -17.09 -7.75 0.50
C ILE A 89 -16.20 -8.44 1.53
N LEU A 90 -15.51 -7.65 2.36
CA LEU A 90 -14.80 -8.16 3.53
C LEU A 90 -15.76 -8.17 4.71
N ARG A 91 -16.11 -9.37 5.20
CA ARG A 91 -16.83 -9.52 6.47
C ARG A 91 -15.80 -9.64 7.59
N LEU A 92 -15.63 -8.58 8.35
CA LEU A 92 -14.92 -8.65 9.62
C LEU A 92 -15.80 -9.43 10.60
N ARG A 93 -15.20 -10.21 11.50
CA ARG A 93 -15.95 -10.99 12.50
C ARG A 93 -16.87 -10.05 13.30
N GLU A 94 -18.05 -10.56 13.66
CA GLU A 94 -19.03 -9.86 14.51
C GLU A 94 -18.45 -9.49 15.87
#